data_AF-A0A3G9G4V8-F1
#
_entry.id   AF-A0A3G9G4V8-F1
#
_cell.length_a   1.000
_cell.length_b   1.000
_cell.length_c   1.000
_cell.angle_alpha   90.00
_cell.angle_beta   90.00
_cell.angle_gamma   90.00
#
_symmetry.space_group_name_H-M   'P 1'
#
loop_
_entity.id
_entity.type
_entity.pdbx_description
1 polymer ?
#
loop_
_entity_poly.entity_id
_entity_poly.type
_entity_poly.pdbx_seq_one_letter_code
_entity_poly.pdbx_strand_id
1 'polypeptide(L)'
;MVDTETYKATVEKVTAASNQAFKDGVEKTLGALNEVNTLSKANVEAVVESLTAATKGAETVGAQAAAYTKKSWEEAVTAAKTLSSAKSVQEVIELQSSYAKSALEAYVSEMNALTETLSASFKDTFKPLNARMTATVEKFQSYR
;
A
#
# COMPACT_ATOMS: atom_id res chain seq x y z
N MET A 1 19.55 13.43 -69.88
CA MET A 1 19.75 14.57 -68.96
C MET A 1 18.65 14.51 -67.93
N VAL A 2 18.98 14.44 -66.64
CA VAL A 2 17.96 14.61 -65.59
C VAL A 2 17.46 16.04 -65.69
N ASP A 3 16.16 16.24 -65.87
CA ASP A 3 15.54 17.57 -65.93
C ASP A 3 15.82 18.32 -64.61
N THR A 4 16.22 19.58 -64.72
CA THR A 4 16.46 20.51 -63.61
C THR A 4 15.29 20.56 -62.62
N GLU A 5 14.04 20.38 -63.09
CA GLU A 5 12.86 20.27 -62.21
C GLU A 5 12.87 19.00 -61.35
N THR A 6 13.30 17.87 -61.92
CA THR A 6 13.38 16.58 -61.19
C THR A 6 14.47 16.64 -60.13
N TYR A 7 15.59 17.31 -60.42
CA TYR A 7 16.65 17.55 -59.46
C TYR A 7 16.19 18.43 -58.30
N LYS A 8 15.52 19.55 -58.59
CA LYS A 8 15.02 20.48 -57.57
C LYS A 8 13.95 19.84 -56.67
N ALA A 9 13.01 19.10 -57.26
CA ALA A 9 12.00 18.35 -56.51
C ALA A 9 12.62 17.26 -55.61
N THR A 10 13.68 16.60 -56.06
CA THR A 10 14.41 15.61 -55.25
C THR A 10 15.10 16.27 -54.05
N VAL A 11 15.76 17.42 -54.26
CA VAL A 11 16.41 18.18 -53.18
C VAL A 11 15.40 18.69 -52.16
N GLU A 12 14.25 19.23 -52.61
CA GLU A 12 13.18 19.68 -51.71
C GLU A 12 12.58 18.53 -50.90
N LYS A 13 12.36 17.37 -51.52
CA LYS A 13 11.83 16.18 -50.86
C LYS A 13 12.81 15.58 -49.85
N VAL A 14 14.10 15.54 -50.17
CA VAL A 14 15.16 15.12 -49.25
C VAL A 14 15.27 16.09 -48.08
N THR A 15 15.26 17.40 -48.33
CA THR A 15 15.32 18.43 -47.28
C THR A 15 14.10 18.35 -46.34
N ALA A 16 12.90 18.17 -46.90
CA ALA A 16 11.67 18.02 -46.11
C ALA A 16 11.69 16.73 -45.27
N ALA A 17 12.12 15.60 -45.85
CA ALA A 17 12.25 14.33 -45.13
C ALA A 17 13.30 14.40 -44.02
N SER A 18 14.43 15.07 -44.25
CA SER A 18 15.47 15.30 -43.24
C SER A 18 14.97 16.16 -42.09
N ASN A 19 14.24 17.24 -42.38
CA ASN A 19 13.66 18.11 -41.36
C ASN A 19 12.59 17.38 -40.53
N GLN A 20 11.76 16.54 -41.16
CA GLN A 20 10.75 15.74 -40.46
C GLN A 20 11.42 14.67 -39.58
N ALA A 21 12.38 13.92 -40.10
CA ALA A 21 13.10 12.91 -39.33
C ALA A 21 13.87 13.52 -38.14
N PHE A 22 14.39 14.73 -38.30
CA PHE A 22 15.00 15.47 -37.19
C PHE A 22 13.96 15.85 -36.11
N LYS A 23 12.81 16.39 -36.50
CA LYS A 23 11.72 16.72 -35.56
C LYS A 23 11.24 15.47 -34.81
N ASP A 24 10.94 14.40 -35.53
CA ASP A 24 10.49 13.13 -34.95
C ASP A 24 11.56 12.55 -34.00
N GLY A 25 12.85 12.66 -34.36
CA GLY A 25 13.96 12.22 -33.52
C GLY A 25 14.10 13.02 -32.22
N VAL A 26 13.91 14.34 -32.28
CA VAL A 26 13.90 15.22 -31.10
C VAL A 26 12.68 14.94 -30.23
N GLU A 27 11.49 14.84 -30.80
CA GLU A 27 10.24 14.52 -30.09
C GLU A 27 10.33 13.16 -29.38
N LYS A 28 10.86 12.15 -30.06
CA LYS A 28 11.08 10.81 -29.48
C LYS A 28 12.08 10.83 -28.33
N THR A 29 13.16 11.60 -28.46
CA THR A 29 14.18 11.72 -27.40
C THR A 29 13.62 12.45 -26.17
N LEU A 30 12.91 13.56 -26.39
CA LEU A 30 12.24 14.29 -25.31
C LEU A 30 11.16 13.45 -24.62
N GLY A 31 10.37 12.70 -25.41
CA GLY A 31 9.40 11.73 -24.88
C GLY A 31 10.07 10.68 -24.01
N ALA A 32 11.14 10.04 -24.49
CA ALA A 32 11.88 9.04 -23.73
C ALA A 32 12.46 9.59 -22.42
N LEU A 33 13.02 10.80 -22.43
CA LEU A 33 13.55 11.45 -21.23
C LEU A 33 12.45 11.75 -20.20
N ASN A 34 11.30 12.27 -20.64
CA ASN A 34 10.15 12.52 -19.77
C ASN A 34 9.59 11.22 -19.19
N GLU A 35 9.56 10.14 -19.98
CA GLU A 35 9.12 8.84 -19.51
C GLU A 35 10.05 8.26 -18.46
N VAL A 36 11.37 8.32 -18.67
CA VAL A 36 12.36 7.87 -17.68
C VAL A 36 12.19 8.65 -16.37
N ASN A 37 12.08 9.98 -16.45
CA ASN A 37 11.88 10.80 -15.26
C ASN A 37 10.58 10.46 -14.51
N THR A 38 9.48 10.25 -15.25
CA THR A 38 8.18 9.88 -14.68
C THR A 38 8.23 8.51 -14.01
N LEU A 39 8.86 7.51 -14.65
CA LEU A 39 9.02 6.16 -14.09
C LEU A 39 9.87 6.19 -12.82
N SER A 40 11.00 6.90 -12.84
CA SER A 40 11.85 7.07 -11.66
C SER A 40 11.09 7.69 -10.51
N LYS A 41 10.35 8.79 -10.75
CA LYS A 41 9.55 9.45 -9.73
C LYS A 41 8.45 8.54 -9.17
N ALA A 42 7.69 7.89 -10.05
CA ALA A 42 6.59 7.00 -9.62
C ALA A 42 7.07 5.79 -8.81
N ASN A 43 8.26 5.27 -9.09
CA ASN A 43 8.85 4.18 -8.31
C ASN A 43 9.26 4.66 -6.90
N VAL A 44 9.84 5.86 -6.79
CA VAL A 44 10.16 6.46 -5.49
C VAL A 44 8.90 6.73 -4.68
N GLU A 45 7.88 7.32 -5.30
CA GLU A 45 6.58 7.57 -4.67
C GLU A 45 5.95 6.26 -4.17
N ALA A 46 5.97 5.19 -4.97
CA ALA A 46 5.43 3.90 -4.55
C ALA A 46 6.16 3.33 -3.33
N VAL A 47 7.49 3.46 -3.24
CA VAL A 47 8.25 3.03 -2.05
C VAL A 47 7.88 3.87 -0.83
N VAL A 48 7.75 5.19 -0.99
CA VAL A 48 7.34 6.08 0.09
C VAL A 48 5.94 5.73 0.58
N GLU A 49 4.98 5.53 -0.32
CA GLU A 49 3.62 5.11 0.02
C GLU A 49 3.61 3.75 0.75
N SER A 50 4.41 2.78 0.30
CA SER A 50 4.56 1.48 0.98
C SER A 50 5.10 1.64 2.40
N LEU A 51 6.11 2.51 2.61
CA LEU A 51 6.67 2.79 3.93
C LEU A 51 5.65 3.50 4.84
N THR A 52 4.90 4.45 4.31
CA THR A 52 3.82 5.11 5.04
C THR A 52 2.74 4.11 5.45
N ALA A 53 2.33 3.22 4.55
CA ALA A 53 1.36 2.17 4.85
C ALA A 53 1.86 1.21 5.94
N ALA A 54 3.12 0.78 5.86
CA ALA A 54 3.74 -0.07 6.89
C ALA A 54 3.78 0.63 8.26
N THR A 55 4.15 1.92 8.28
CA THR A 55 4.18 2.73 9.52
C THR A 55 2.80 2.81 10.15
N LYS A 56 1.77 3.12 9.35
CA LYS A 56 0.38 3.17 9.82
C LYS A 56 -0.11 1.82 10.35
N GLY A 57 0.29 0.72 9.71
CA GLY A 57 0.02 -0.63 10.21
C GLY A 57 0.62 -0.86 11.60
N ALA A 58 1.88 -0.46 11.80
CA ALA A 58 2.54 -0.56 13.10
C ALA A 58 1.87 0.32 14.18
N GLU A 59 1.49 1.55 13.84
CA GLU A 59 0.73 2.44 14.72
C GLU A 59 -0.61 1.83 15.14
N THR A 60 -1.31 1.20 14.20
CA THR A 60 -2.61 0.56 14.46
C THR A 60 -2.46 -0.63 15.42
N VAL A 61 -1.45 -1.47 15.21
CA VAL A 61 -1.13 -2.59 16.13
C VAL A 61 -0.78 -2.07 17.53
N GLY A 62 0.01 -1.00 17.61
CA GLY A 62 0.34 -0.38 18.90
C GLY A 62 -0.89 0.16 19.63
N ALA A 63 -1.81 0.80 18.91
CA ALA A 63 -3.06 1.29 19.46
C ALA A 63 -3.98 0.15 19.95
N GLN A 64 -4.04 -0.96 19.21
CA GLN A 64 -4.78 -2.17 19.62
C GLN A 64 -4.22 -2.77 20.91
N ALA A 65 -2.90 -2.95 20.99
CA ALA A 65 -2.23 -3.46 22.19
C ALA A 65 -2.50 -2.57 23.43
N ALA A 66 -2.47 -1.24 23.26
CA ALA A 66 -2.79 -0.30 24.33
C ALA A 66 -4.26 -0.40 24.76
N ALA A 67 -5.19 -0.52 23.81
CA ALA A 67 -6.62 -0.69 24.08
C ALA A 67 -6.90 -2.01 24.82
N TYR A 68 -6.30 -3.12 24.38
CA TYR A 68 -6.40 -4.41 25.06
C TYR A 68 -5.88 -4.34 26.50
N THR A 69 -4.70 -3.75 26.70
CA THR A 69 -4.10 -3.58 28.04
C THR A 69 -5.03 -2.79 28.97
N LYS A 70 -5.60 -1.69 28.47
CA LYS A 70 -6.56 -0.89 29.24
C LYS A 70 -7.81 -1.71 29.60
N LYS A 71 -8.37 -2.45 28.64
CA LYS A 71 -9.53 -3.32 28.87
C LYS A 71 -9.23 -4.39 29.91
N SER A 72 -8.11 -5.10 29.80
CA SER A 72 -7.72 -6.13 30.77
C SER A 72 -7.56 -5.57 32.19
N TRP A 73 -7.03 -4.34 32.32
CA TRP A 73 -6.94 -3.66 33.61
C TRP A 73 -8.33 -3.35 34.20
N GLU A 74 -9.23 -2.79 33.40
CA GLU A 74 -10.61 -2.49 33.81
C GLU A 74 -11.37 -3.76 34.24
N GLU A 75 -11.20 -4.86 33.50
CA GLU A 75 -11.77 -6.17 33.81
C GLU A 75 -11.20 -6.74 35.11
N ALA A 76 -9.88 -6.65 35.34
CA ALA A 76 -9.25 -7.12 36.56
C ALA A 76 -9.72 -6.35 37.81
N VAL A 77 -9.83 -5.02 37.72
CA VAL A 77 -10.37 -4.18 38.80
C VAL A 77 -11.83 -4.55 39.09
N THR A 78 -12.62 -4.78 38.05
CA THR A 78 -14.02 -5.19 38.19
C THR A 78 -14.14 -6.57 38.84
N ALA A 79 -13.29 -7.52 38.45
CA ALA A 79 -13.24 -8.85 39.04
C ALA A 79 -12.87 -8.79 40.53
N ALA A 80 -11.83 -8.02 40.89
CA ALA A 80 -11.42 -7.84 42.27
C ALA A 80 -12.53 -7.24 43.14
N LYS A 81 -13.23 -6.21 42.65
CA LYS A 81 -14.36 -5.61 43.35
C LYS A 81 -15.49 -6.62 43.57
N THR A 82 -15.85 -7.36 42.53
CA THR A 82 -16.94 -8.33 42.59
C THR A 82 -16.61 -9.50 43.53
N LEU A 83 -15.39 -10.03 43.45
CA LEU A 83 -14.90 -11.07 44.36
C LEU A 83 -14.90 -10.62 45.82
N SER A 84 -14.51 -9.36 46.10
CA SER A 84 -14.51 -8.81 47.46
C SER A 84 -15.91 -8.71 48.08
N SER A 85 -16.96 -8.71 47.26
CA SER A 85 -18.36 -8.66 47.70
C SER A 85 -19.04 -10.03 47.81
N ALA A 86 -18.36 -11.10 47.41
CA ALA A 86 -18.91 -12.46 47.44
C ALA A 86 -19.14 -12.94 48.89
N LYS A 87 -20.30 -13.55 49.14
CA LYS A 87 -20.74 -13.97 50.47
C LYS A 87 -20.58 -15.47 50.70
N SER A 88 -20.22 -16.23 49.67
CA SER A 88 -20.05 -17.68 49.74
C SER A 88 -18.99 -18.20 48.75
N VAL A 89 -18.46 -19.39 49.01
CA VAL A 89 -17.53 -20.08 48.09
C VAL A 89 -18.19 -20.38 46.73
N GLN A 90 -19.48 -20.71 46.73
CA GLN A 90 -20.24 -20.98 45.51
C GLN A 90 -20.27 -19.73 44.61
N GLU A 91 -20.55 -18.56 45.19
CA GLU A 91 -20.56 -17.28 44.49
C GLU A 91 -19.16 -16.92 43.94
N VAL A 92 -18.09 -17.20 44.69
CA VAL A 92 -16.71 -17.05 44.20
C VAL A 92 -16.45 -17.92 42.96
N ILE A 93 -16.87 -19.20 42.96
CA ILE A 93 -16.67 -20.11 41.83
C ILE A 93 -17.41 -19.61 40.59
N GLU A 94 -18.65 -19.14 40.75
CA GLU A 94 -19.45 -18.57 39.66
C GLU A 94 -18.79 -17.31 39.08
N LEU A 95 -18.32 -16.40 39.95
CA LEU A 95 -17.63 -15.18 39.55
C LEU A 95 -16.30 -15.46 38.84
N GLN A 96 -15.50 -16.39 39.35
CA GLN A 96 -14.24 -16.81 38.73
C GLN A 96 -14.50 -17.42 37.34
N SER A 97 -15.53 -18.24 37.20
CA SER A 97 -15.92 -18.87 35.92
C SER A 97 -16.38 -17.83 34.90
N SER A 98 -17.18 -16.85 35.34
CA SER A 98 -17.63 -15.74 34.49
C SER A 98 -16.47 -14.87 34.02
N TYR A 99 -15.55 -14.52 34.93
CA TYR A 99 -14.33 -13.79 34.60
C TYR A 99 -13.46 -14.55 33.59
N ALA A 100 -13.23 -15.85 33.82
CA ALA A 100 -12.44 -16.68 32.91
C ALA A 100 -13.06 -16.74 31.51
N LYS A 101 -14.39 -16.86 31.43
CA LYS A 101 -15.12 -16.83 30.15
C LYS A 101 -14.95 -15.48 29.44
N SER A 102 -15.16 -14.37 30.16
CA SER A 102 -14.98 -13.02 29.62
C SER A 102 -13.55 -12.77 29.13
N ALA A 103 -12.55 -13.20 29.90
CA ALA A 103 -11.15 -13.07 29.54
C ALA A 103 -10.81 -13.87 28.27
N LEU A 104 -11.37 -15.07 28.11
CA LEU A 104 -11.19 -15.88 26.90
C LEU A 104 -11.84 -15.23 25.68
N GLU A 105 -13.07 -14.73 25.82
CA GLU A 105 -13.78 -14.01 24.75
C GLU A 105 -13.01 -12.75 24.33
N ALA A 106 -12.51 -11.97 25.29
CA ALA A 106 -11.69 -10.80 25.03
C ALA A 106 -10.38 -11.15 24.30
N TYR A 107 -9.70 -12.21 24.73
CA TYR A 107 -8.47 -12.68 24.10
C TYR A 107 -8.68 -13.14 22.65
N VAL A 108 -9.68 -13.98 22.40
CA VAL A 108 -9.99 -14.46 21.04
C VAL A 108 -10.39 -13.29 20.13
N SER A 109 -11.18 -12.35 20.65
CA SER A 109 -11.54 -11.14 19.92
C SER A 109 -10.32 -10.32 19.52
N GLU A 110 -9.38 -10.10 20.44
CA GLU A 110 -8.16 -9.34 20.17
C GLU A 110 -7.26 -10.06 19.16
N MET A 111 -7.11 -11.38 19.28
CA MET A 111 -6.31 -12.18 18.35
C MET A 111 -6.87 -12.12 16.92
N ASN A 112 -8.19 -12.14 16.77
CA ASN A 112 -8.84 -11.96 15.48
C ASN A 112 -8.60 -10.55 14.92
N ALA A 113 -8.78 -9.51 15.75
CA ALA A 113 -8.56 -8.13 15.35
C ALA A 113 -7.11 -7.86 14.92
N LEU A 114 -6.14 -8.41 15.66
CA LEU A 114 -4.72 -8.34 15.32
C LEU A 114 -4.42 -9.04 13.99
N THR A 115 -4.98 -10.23 13.77
CA THR A 115 -4.80 -10.98 12.52
C THR A 115 -5.36 -10.22 11.31
N GLU A 116 -6.54 -9.63 11.46
CA GLU A 116 -7.16 -8.79 10.43
C GLU A 116 -6.28 -7.57 10.13
N THR A 117 -5.79 -6.90 11.18
CA THR A 117 -4.95 -5.70 11.07
C THR A 117 -3.62 -5.98 10.39
N LEU A 118 -2.96 -7.08 10.76
CA LEU A 118 -1.71 -7.50 10.12
C LEU A 118 -1.94 -7.87 8.65
N SER A 119 -3.03 -8.56 8.35
CA SER A 119 -3.39 -8.94 6.98
C SER A 119 -3.69 -7.72 6.11
N ALA A 120 -4.42 -6.74 6.65
CA ALA A 120 -4.71 -5.48 5.98
C ALA A 120 -3.42 -4.66 5.76
N SER A 121 -2.61 -4.52 6.81
CA SER A 121 -1.34 -3.78 6.75
C SER A 121 -0.38 -4.37 5.72
N PHE A 122 -0.31 -5.69 5.63
CA PHE A 122 0.47 -6.38 4.59
C PHE A 122 -0.04 -6.02 3.18
N LYS A 123 -1.35 -6.13 2.95
CA LYS A 123 -1.94 -5.79 1.65
C LYS A 123 -1.68 -4.34 1.26
N ASP A 124 -1.88 -3.41 2.19
CA ASP A 124 -1.69 -1.98 1.97
C ASP A 124 -0.21 -1.63 1.71
N THR A 125 0.72 -2.30 2.39
CA THR A 125 2.17 -2.12 2.18
C THR A 125 2.58 -2.49 0.76
N PHE A 126 2.05 -3.58 0.21
CA PHE A 126 2.45 -4.05 -1.13
C PHE A 126 1.62 -3.48 -2.28
N LYS A 127 0.48 -2.84 -1.99
CA LYS A 127 -0.41 -2.27 -3.00
C LYS A 127 0.29 -1.27 -3.95
N PRO A 128 1.12 -0.30 -3.48
CA PRO A 128 1.81 0.64 -4.37
C PRO A 128 2.78 -0.06 -5.34
N LEU A 129 3.53 -1.05 -4.84
CA LEU A 129 4.45 -1.84 -5.66
C LEU A 129 3.73 -2.68 -6.71
N ASN A 130 2.61 -3.30 -6.33
CA ASN A 130 1.77 -4.05 -7.27
C ASN A 130 1.20 -3.12 -8.36
N ALA A 131 0.78 -1.90 -8.01
CA ALA A 131 0.32 -0.92 -8.99
C ALA A 131 1.43 -0.52 -9.97
N ARG A 132 2.68 -0.39 -9.51
CA ARG A 132 3.84 -0.15 -10.40
C ARG A 132 4.08 -1.31 -11.37
N MET A 133 3.96 -2.55 -10.89
CA MET A 133 4.07 -3.73 -11.74
C MET A 133 2.99 -3.74 -12.81
N THR A 134 1.72 -3.52 -12.43
CA THR A 134 0.60 -3.44 -13.37
C THR A 134 0.80 -2.35 -14.42
N ALA A 135 1.15 -1.13 -13.99
CA ALA A 135 1.40 -0.01 -14.91
C ALA A 135 2.55 -0.31 -15.90
N THR A 136 3.56 -1.07 -15.47
CA THR A 136 4.66 -1.49 -16.35
C THR A 136 4.20 -2.51 -17.39
N VAL A 137 3.35 -3.47 -16.99
CA VAL A 137 2.75 -4.46 -17.89
C VAL A 137 1.83 -3.79 -18.91
N GLU A 138 0.95 -2.89 -18.48
CA GLU A 138 0.06 -2.11 -19.37
C GLU A 138 0.85 -1.28 -20.37
N LYS A 139 1.93 -0.64 -19.92
CA LYS A 139 2.83 0.11 -20.82
C LYS A 139 3.48 -0.80 -21.86
N PHE A 140 3.95 -1.99 -21.47
CA PHE A 140 4.49 -2.95 -22.42
C PHE A 140 3.45 -3.41 -23.45
N GLN A 141 2.20 -3.59 -23.03
CA GLN A 141 1.09 -3.92 -23.92
C GLN A 141 0.79 -2.80 -24.92
N SER A 142 0.92 -1.53 -24.51
CA SER A 142 0.69 -0.38 -25.41
C SER A 142 1.67 -0.27 -26.59
N TYR A 143 2.81 -0.98 -26.52
CA TYR A 143 3.81 -1.04 -27.59
C TYR A 143 3.65 -2.24 -28.53
N ARG A 144 2.70 -3.15 -28.27
CA ARG A 144 2.41 -4.32 -29.12
C ARG A 144 1.25 -4.02 -30.06
#